data_AF-A0A328B8S2-F1
#
_entry.id   AF-A0A328B8S2-F1
#
_cell.length_a   1.000
_cell.length_b   1.000
_cell.length_c   1.000
_cell.angle_alpha   90.00
_cell.angle_beta   90.00
_cell.angle_gamma   90.00
#
_symmetry.space_group_name_H-M   'P 1'
#
loop_
_entity.id
_entity.type
_entity.pdbx_description
1 polymer ?
#
loop_
_entity_poly.entity_id
_entity_poly.type
_entity_poly.pdbx_seq_one_letter_code
_entity_poly.pdbx_strand_id
1 'polypeptide(L)'
;MASQFRPRSFAPKAAPRTAKRPARPLTPAPLPGAVVDALLRYHDEELDQGGGRTLLRFSARRLRDAEVKAALGDQAARAAGVSILWNAREEEIIRVFEAADARLAA
;
A
#
# COMPACT_ATOMS: atom_id res chain seq x y z
N MET A 1 11.70 -47.48 64.51
CA MET A 1 11.36 -46.06 64.26
C MET A 1 12.14 -45.58 63.04
N ALA A 2 11.55 -45.61 61.85
CA ALA A 2 12.19 -45.12 60.62
C ALA A 2 11.35 -43.95 60.08
N SER A 3 11.90 -42.74 60.21
CA SER A 3 11.26 -41.50 59.81
C SER A 3 11.36 -41.32 58.29
N GLN A 4 10.22 -41.27 57.61
CA GLN A 4 10.15 -40.99 56.16
C GLN A 4 10.18 -39.48 55.93
N PHE A 5 11.32 -38.98 55.46
CA PHE A 5 11.44 -37.62 54.94
C PHE A 5 10.77 -37.54 53.56
N ARG A 6 9.75 -36.68 53.43
CA ARG A 6 9.15 -36.33 52.12
C ARG A 6 9.63 -34.94 51.69
N PRO A 7 10.28 -34.77 50.53
CA PRO A 7 10.59 -33.44 50.02
C PRO A 7 9.32 -32.76 49.49
N ARG A 8 9.08 -31.52 49.94
CA ARG A 8 8.06 -30.62 49.39
C ARG A 8 8.48 -30.21 47.97
N SER A 9 7.74 -30.63 46.96
CA SER A 9 7.88 -30.10 45.61
C SER A 9 7.31 -28.67 45.55
N PHE A 10 8.19 -27.68 45.38
CA PHE A 10 7.79 -26.34 44.98
C PHE A 10 7.56 -26.34 43.47
N ALA A 11 6.30 -26.35 43.05
CA ALA A 11 5.94 -26.10 41.66
C ALA A 11 5.90 -24.58 41.42
N PRO A 12 6.70 -24.01 40.49
CA PRO A 12 6.55 -22.61 40.11
C PRO A 12 5.25 -22.45 39.31
N LYS A 13 4.38 -21.54 39.76
CA LYS A 13 3.12 -21.19 39.12
C LYS A 13 3.43 -20.43 37.82
N ALA A 14 3.44 -21.13 36.69
CA ALA A 14 3.63 -20.51 35.38
C ALA A 14 2.47 -19.54 35.09
N ALA A 15 2.76 -18.24 35.05
CA ALA A 15 1.79 -17.24 34.64
C ALA A 15 1.46 -17.42 33.14
N PRO A 16 0.19 -17.26 32.72
CA PRO A 16 -0.18 -17.36 31.32
C PRO A 16 0.47 -16.20 30.56
N ARG A 17 1.40 -16.53 29.64
CA ARG A 17 1.91 -15.57 28.66
C ARG A 17 0.74 -15.11 27.81
N THR A 18 0.32 -13.87 27.97
CA THR A 18 -0.63 -13.20 27.06
C THR A 18 -0.05 -13.29 25.65
N ALA A 19 -0.63 -14.15 24.82
CA ALA A 19 -0.22 -14.30 23.44
C ALA A 19 -0.44 -12.94 22.74
N LYS A 20 0.66 -12.28 22.35
CA LYS A 20 0.61 -11.13 21.46
C LYS A 20 -0.11 -11.57 20.18
N ARG A 21 -1.32 -11.03 19.98
CA ARG A 21 -2.11 -11.25 18.78
C ARG A 21 -1.24 -10.89 17.57
N PRO A 22 -1.11 -11.77 16.56
CA PRO A 22 -0.29 -11.46 15.39
C PRO A 22 -0.83 -10.19 14.73
N ALA A 23 0.05 -9.24 14.45
CA ALA A 23 -0.31 -8.03 13.73
C ALA A 23 -0.92 -8.43 12.38
N ARG A 24 -2.11 -7.93 12.06
CA ARG A 24 -2.75 -8.17 10.77
C ARG A 24 -1.83 -7.58 9.69
N PRO A 25 -1.46 -8.32 8.63
CA PRO A 25 -0.68 -7.75 7.55
C PRO A 25 -1.44 -6.56 6.95
N LEU A 26 -0.79 -5.40 6.95
CA LEU A 26 -1.29 -4.15 6.38
C LEU A 26 -1.11 -4.15 4.85
N THR A 27 -1.57 -5.20 4.17
CA THR A 27 -1.55 -5.19 2.71
C THR A 27 -2.50 -4.07 2.26
N PRO A 28 -2.02 -3.02 1.58
CA PRO A 28 -2.90 -1.97 1.10
C PRO A 28 -3.99 -2.59 0.22
N ALA A 29 -5.21 -2.06 0.33
CA ALA A 29 -6.30 -2.50 -0.52
C ALA A 29 -5.86 -2.40 -1.99
N PRO A 30 -6.32 -3.28 -2.90
CA PRO A 30 -5.96 -3.17 -4.32
C PRO A 30 -6.33 -1.79 -4.88
N LEU A 31 -5.57 -1.32 -5.87
CA LEU A 31 -5.86 -0.06 -6.56
C LEU A 31 -7.22 -0.16 -7.26
N PRO A 32 -8.10 0.84 -7.12
CA PRO A 32 -9.37 0.84 -7.81
C PRO A 32 -9.11 1.08 -9.30
N GLY A 33 -9.76 0.29 -10.17
CA GLY A 33 -9.62 0.44 -11.62
C GLY A 33 -9.92 1.86 -12.12
N ALA A 34 -10.84 2.57 -11.46
CA ALA A 34 -11.18 3.96 -11.76
C ALA A 34 -9.96 4.92 -11.70
N VAL A 35 -8.98 4.66 -10.81
CA VAL A 35 -7.77 5.49 -10.70
C VAL A 35 -6.88 5.27 -11.92
N VAL A 36 -6.71 4.00 -12.34
CA VAL A 36 -5.93 3.63 -13.52
C VAL A 36 -6.55 4.24 -14.77
N ASP A 37 -7.87 4.09 -14.92
CA ASP A 37 -8.64 4.64 -16.03
C ASP A 37 -8.52 6.17 -16.11
N ALA A 38 -8.69 6.85 -14.97
CA ALA A 38 -8.54 8.29 -14.90
C ALA A 38 -7.12 8.73 -15.26
N LEU A 39 -6.09 7.98 -14.83
CA LEU A 39 -4.71 8.33 -15.11
C LEU A 39 -4.39 8.18 -16.60
N LEU A 40 -4.85 7.10 -17.24
CA LEU A 40 -4.69 6.94 -18.70
C LEU A 40 -5.38 8.06 -19.48
N ARG A 41 -6.55 8.53 -19.04
CA ARG A 41 -7.31 9.58 -19.75
C ARG A 41 -6.84 11.00 -19.47
N TYR A 42 -6.39 11.28 -18.25
CA TYR A 42 -6.25 12.64 -17.75
C TYR A 42 -4.86 13.00 -17.22
N HIS A 43 -3.87 12.09 -17.32
CA HIS A 43 -2.50 12.42 -16.97
C HIS A 43 -2.02 13.67 -17.72
N ASP A 44 -1.14 14.41 -17.07
CA ASP A 44 -0.53 15.62 -17.62
C ASP A 44 1.00 15.59 -17.48
N GLU A 45 1.53 14.66 -16.68
CA GLU A 45 2.96 14.45 -16.55
C GLU A 45 3.36 13.13 -17.19
N GLU A 46 4.31 13.25 -18.12
CA GLU A 46 4.95 12.16 -18.82
C GLU A 46 6.46 12.23 -18.57
N LEU A 47 7.04 11.11 -18.13
CA LEU A 47 8.47 11.01 -17.91
C LEU A 47 9.06 9.87 -18.75
N ASP A 48 9.81 10.22 -19.79
CA ASP A 48 10.48 9.24 -20.65
C ASP A 48 11.46 8.39 -19.83
N GLN A 49 11.27 7.08 -19.86
CA GLN A 49 12.13 6.08 -19.21
C GLN A 49 13.09 5.42 -20.20
N GLY A 50 13.07 5.86 -21.46
CA GLY A 50 13.81 5.27 -22.57
C GLY A 50 13.16 4.01 -23.12
N GLY A 51 13.61 3.57 -24.30
CA GLY A 51 13.16 2.32 -24.91
C GLY A 51 11.68 2.31 -25.33
N GLY A 52 11.06 3.48 -25.52
CA GLY A 52 9.64 3.60 -25.84
C GLY A 52 8.70 3.47 -24.64
N ARG A 53 9.23 3.61 -23.42
CA ARG A 53 8.47 3.51 -22.17
C ARG A 53 8.33 4.87 -21.53
N THR A 54 7.12 5.20 -21.10
CA THR A 54 6.80 6.48 -20.47
C THR A 54 6.16 6.23 -19.12
N LEU A 55 6.61 6.96 -18.11
CA LEU A 55 5.93 6.98 -16.81
C LEU A 55 4.86 8.06 -16.83
N LEU A 56 3.60 7.65 -16.74
CA LEU A 56 2.44 8.54 -16.68
C LEU A 56 2.09 8.80 -15.21
N ARG A 57 1.81 10.05 -14.87
CA ARG A 57 1.33 10.44 -13.54
C ARG A 57 0.51 11.73 -13.59
N PHE A 58 -0.16 12.01 -12.49
CA PHE A 58 -0.80 13.31 -12.29
C PHE A 58 0.16 14.30 -11.65
N SER A 59 0.16 15.54 -12.14
CA SER A 59 0.70 16.66 -11.37
C SER A 59 -0.22 17.00 -10.20
N ALA A 60 0.36 17.66 -9.18
CA ALA A 60 -0.41 18.24 -8.09
C ALA A 60 -1.44 19.28 -8.54
N ARG A 61 -1.22 19.90 -9.72
CA ARG A 61 -2.17 20.84 -10.33
C ARG A 61 -3.34 20.09 -10.94
N ARG A 62 -3.09 19.04 -11.70
CA ARG A 62 -4.11 18.27 -12.43
C ARG A 62 -5.13 17.61 -11.53
N LEU A 63 -4.70 17.14 -10.35
CA LEU A 63 -5.60 16.61 -9.32
C LEU A 63 -6.58 17.64 -8.75
N ARG A 64 -6.36 18.95 -8.99
CA ARG A 64 -7.26 20.01 -8.54
C ARG A 64 -8.35 20.32 -9.54
N ASP A 65 -8.20 19.91 -10.79
CA ASP A 65 -9.15 20.15 -11.87
C ASP A 65 -10.50 19.48 -11.57
N ALA A 66 -11.59 20.17 -11.87
CA ALA A 66 -12.93 19.73 -11.53
C ALA A 66 -13.31 18.40 -12.21
N GLU A 67 -12.90 18.22 -13.47
CA GLU A 67 -13.14 16.99 -14.22
C GLU A 67 -12.40 15.79 -13.61
N VAL A 68 -11.12 15.96 -13.27
CA VAL A 68 -10.28 14.92 -12.68
C VAL A 68 -10.79 14.54 -11.29
N LYS A 69 -11.20 15.52 -10.48
CA LYS A 69 -11.85 15.28 -9.19
C LYS A 69 -13.17 14.53 -9.33
N ALA A 70 -14.00 14.88 -10.32
CA ALA A 70 -15.25 14.20 -10.57
C ALA A 70 -15.03 12.73 -10.97
N ALA A 71 -14.00 12.46 -11.77
CA ALA A 71 -13.64 11.10 -12.18
C ALA A 71 -13.05 10.25 -11.04
N LEU A 72 -12.23 10.85 -10.17
CA LEU A 72 -11.54 10.15 -9.09
C LEU A 72 -12.38 10.01 -7.81
N GLY A 73 -13.28 10.96 -7.54
CA GLY A 73 -14.06 11.02 -6.32
C GLY A 73 -13.17 10.94 -5.07
N ASP A 74 -13.51 10.04 -4.14
CA ASP A 74 -12.78 9.81 -2.89
C ASP A 74 -11.35 9.29 -3.09
N GLN A 75 -11.01 8.83 -4.31
CA GLN A 75 -9.69 8.28 -4.62
C GLN A 75 -8.68 9.35 -5.05
N ALA A 76 -9.05 10.63 -5.08
CA ALA A 76 -8.16 11.72 -5.51
C ALA A 76 -6.86 11.79 -4.70
N ALA A 77 -6.93 11.54 -3.39
CA ALA A 77 -5.74 11.51 -2.53
C ALA A 77 -4.81 10.35 -2.89
N ARG A 78 -5.38 9.17 -3.14
CA ARG A 78 -4.65 7.97 -3.51
C ARG A 78 -4.00 8.11 -4.88
N ALA A 79 -4.72 8.68 -5.84
CA ALA A 79 -4.25 8.92 -7.21
C ALA A 79 -3.00 9.80 -7.28
N ALA A 80 -2.76 10.65 -6.28
CA ALA A 80 -1.54 11.47 -6.19
C ALA A 80 -0.26 10.64 -6.05
N GLY A 81 -0.36 9.44 -5.47
CA GLY A 81 0.76 8.52 -5.32
C GLY A 81 0.85 7.48 -6.45
N VAL A 82 -0.05 7.51 -7.43
CA VAL A 82 -0.12 6.48 -8.48
C VAL A 82 0.62 6.92 -9.73
N SER A 83 1.36 5.99 -10.32
CA SER A 83 2.00 6.18 -11.62
C SER A 83 1.91 4.90 -12.44
N ILE A 84 1.81 5.05 -13.77
CA ILE A 84 1.70 3.94 -14.71
C ILE A 84 2.93 3.93 -15.60
N LEU A 85 3.62 2.81 -15.67
CA LEU A 85 4.61 2.57 -16.71
C LEU A 85 3.90 2.07 -17.96
N TRP A 86 3.95 2.89 -18.99
CA TRP A 86 3.27 2.69 -20.27
C TRP A 86 4.27 2.32 -21.36
N ASN A 87 3.91 1.38 -22.23
CA ASN A 87 4.60 1.11 -23.48
C ASN A 87 3.89 1.86 -24.61
N ALA A 88 4.50 2.93 -25.13
CA ALA A 88 3.90 3.71 -26.20
C ALA A 88 3.86 2.97 -27.55
N ARG A 89 4.70 1.94 -27.74
CA ARG A 89 4.76 1.17 -29.00
C ARG A 89 3.69 0.09 -29.08
N GLU A 90 3.36 -0.51 -27.95
CA GLU A 90 2.43 -1.64 -27.86
C GLU A 90 1.08 -1.23 -27.26
N GLU A 91 0.93 0.04 -26.88
CA GLU A 91 -0.25 0.59 -26.22
C GLU A 91 -0.66 -0.21 -24.98
N GLU A 92 0.33 -0.57 -24.16
CA GLU A 92 0.15 -1.49 -23.03
C GLU A 92 0.63 -0.88 -21.70
N ILE A 93 -0.11 -1.19 -20.63
CA ILE A 93 0.33 -0.98 -19.26
C ILE A 93 1.35 -2.06 -18.88
N ILE A 94 2.62 -1.69 -18.79
CA ILE A 94 3.67 -2.58 -18.29
C ILE A 94 3.49 -2.79 -16.79
N ARG A 95 3.25 -1.71 -16.03
CA ARG A 95 3.14 -1.77 -14.58
C ARG A 95 2.41 -0.58 -13.98
N VAL A 96 1.72 -0.80 -12.87
CA VAL A 96 1.14 0.25 -12.03
C VAL A 96 1.94 0.31 -10.72
N PHE A 97 2.31 1.52 -10.32
CA PHE A 97 2.97 1.82 -9.06
C PHE A 97 2.07 2.66 -8.17
N GLU A 98 2.14 2.43 -6.88
CA GLU A 98 1.53 3.26 -5.86
C GLU A 98 2.58 3.53 -4.79
N ALA A 99 2.86 4.81 -4.54
CA ALA A 99 3.72 5.21 -3.44
C ALA A 99 3.02 4.88 -2.11
N ALA A 100 3.73 4.17 -1.23
CA ALA A 100 3.28 4.04 0.16
C ALA A 100 3.28 5.45 0.77
N ASP A 101 2.11 5.90 1.23
CA ASP A 101 1.94 7.22 1.82
C ASP A 101 2.94 7.40 2.97
N ALA A 102 4.01 8.18 2.73
CA ALA A 102 5.13 8.31 3.66
C ALA A 102 4.73 8.98 4.98
N ARG A 103 3.50 9.54 5.09
CA ARG A 103 2.98 10.14 6.32
C ARG A 103 2.61 9.15 7.42
N LEU A 104 2.47 7.85 7.12
CA LEU A 104 2.20 6.82 8.13
C LEU A 104 3.46 6.23 8.79
N ALA A 105 4.65 6.76 8.49
CA ALA A 105 5.94 6.25 8.96
C ALA A 105 6.69 7.19 9.94
N ALA A 106 6.05 8.25 10.45
CA ALA A 106 6.60 9.17 11.46
C ALA A 106 5.80 9.06 12.77
#